data_AF-A0A2I0L267-F1
#
_entry.id   AF-A0A2I0L267-F1
#
_cell.length_a   1.000
_cell.length_b   1.000
_cell.length_c   1.000
_cell.angle_alpha   90.00
_cell.angle_beta   90.00
_cell.angle_gamma   90.00
#
_symmetry.space_group_name_H-M   'P 1'
#
loop_
_entity.id
_entity.type
_entity.pdbx_description
1 polymer ?
#
loop_
_entity_poly.entity_id
_entity_poly.type
_entity_poly.pdbx_seq_one_letter_code
_entity_poly.pdbx_strand_id
1 'polypeptide(L)'
;METDCVKHFRIQHRNSSPYRPQMNGAVEAANKNIKKIIEKVTVNYKDWHEMLPFVLLAYRTSIRSSTGATSYSLVYGMEAVLLVKVEIPSMRVLAESKLKEAEWTKQRYEQLNLIGEKRLITLCHGQCYQQRMARTFNKKVRPREFSPGNLVLQKVLHIAPDSRSKFAYKYDGPFIVKEVFDGGAIILNDMDGNENALPVNADALKKYYP
;
A
#
# COMPACT_ATOMS: atom_id res chain seq x y z
N MET A 1 -10.89 22.34 3.30
CA MET A 1 -9.64 22.23 4.06
C MET A 1 -8.61 21.32 3.38
N GLU A 2 -8.84 20.01 3.16
CA GLU A 2 -7.82 19.14 2.51
C GLU A 2 -7.44 19.56 1.07
N THR A 3 -8.40 20.03 0.28
CA THR A 3 -8.16 20.44 -1.12
C THR A 3 -7.31 21.71 -1.25
N ASP A 4 -7.28 22.54 -0.22
CA ASP A 4 -6.57 23.83 -0.25
C ASP A 4 -5.08 23.62 -0.01
N CYS A 5 -4.73 22.73 0.93
CA CYS A 5 -3.35 22.32 1.17
C CYS A 5 -2.72 21.64 -0.06
N VAL A 6 -3.44 20.71 -0.69
CA VAL A 6 -2.95 19.97 -1.86
C VAL A 6 -2.65 20.91 -3.03
N LYS A 7 -3.55 21.88 -3.29
CA LYS A 7 -3.36 22.91 -4.31
C LYS A 7 -2.18 23.82 -3.99
N HIS A 8 -2.04 24.24 -2.72
CA HIS A 8 -0.95 25.10 -2.28
C HIS A 8 0.42 24.46 -2.52
N PHE A 9 0.58 23.18 -2.18
CA PHE A 9 1.84 22.44 -2.35
C PHE A 9 2.02 21.81 -3.74
N ARG A 10 1.10 22.07 -4.69
CA ARG A 10 1.12 21.50 -6.05
C ARG A 10 1.21 19.97 -6.07
N ILE A 11 0.55 19.32 -5.11
CA ILE A 11 0.54 17.86 -5.00
C ILE A 11 -0.61 17.32 -5.86
N GLN A 12 -0.34 16.30 -6.67
CA GLN A 12 -1.41 15.59 -7.37
C GLN A 12 -2.05 14.57 -6.42
N HIS A 13 -3.27 14.85 -5.95
CA HIS A 13 -4.02 13.90 -5.15
C HIS A 13 -4.71 12.85 -6.03
N ARG A 14 -4.48 11.57 -5.74
CA ARG A 14 -5.08 10.43 -6.45
C ARG A 14 -5.90 9.61 -5.47
N ASN A 15 -7.16 9.38 -5.79
CA ASN A 15 -8.08 8.64 -4.94
C ASN A 15 -8.15 7.17 -5.37
N SER A 16 -8.23 6.28 -4.40
CA SER A 16 -8.61 4.89 -4.64
C SER A 16 -10.13 4.76 -4.81
N SER A 17 -10.60 3.73 -5.51
CA SER A 17 -12.04 3.43 -5.52
C SER A 17 -12.53 3.16 -4.09
N PRO A 18 -13.73 3.63 -3.72
CA PRO A 18 -14.31 3.37 -2.40
C PRO A 18 -14.27 1.88 -2.03
N TYR A 19 -14.02 1.59 -0.75
CA TYR A 19 -14.05 0.24 -0.17
C TYR A 19 -13.15 -0.82 -0.84
N ARG A 20 -12.08 -0.39 -1.53
CA ARG A 20 -11.07 -1.28 -2.12
C ARG A 20 -9.67 -1.02 -1.54
N PRO A 21 -9.39 -1.46 -0.31
CA PRO A 21 -8.09 -1.26 0.32
C PRO A 21 -6.93 -1.86 -0.49
N GLN A 22 -7.20 -2.86 -1.33
CA GLN A 22 -6.21 -3.48 -2.23
C GLN A 22 -5.56 -2.46 -3.17
N MET A 23 -6.28 -1.39 -3.54
CA MET A 23 -5.75 -0.34 -4.43
C MET A 23 -4.64 0.47 -3.75
N ASN A 24 -4.63 0.53 -2.41
CA ASN A 24 -3.55 1.10 -1.61
C ASN A 24 -2.76 0.00 -0.86
N GLY A 25 -2.64 -1.18 -1.48
CA GLY A 25 -2.13 -2.40 -0.84
C GLY A 25 -0.73 -2.28 -0.25
N ALA A 26 0.12 -1.40 -0.79
CA ALA A 26 1.45 -1.14 -0.23
C ALA A 26 1.37 -0.50 1.16
N VAL A 27 0.51 0.49 1.35
CA VAL A 27 0.26 1.13 2.64
C VAL A 27 -0.44 0.17 3.59
N GLU A 28 -1.42 -0.59 3.12
CA GLU A 28 -2.09 -1.62 3.92
C GLU A 28 -1.12 -2.68 4.46
N ALA A 29 -0.19 -3.16 3.61
CA ALA A 29 0.85 -4.09 4.01
C ALA A 29 1.85 -3.46 4.99
N ALA A 30 2.16 -2.17 4.83
CA ALA A 30 3.00 -1.43 5.77
C ALA A 30 2.32 -1.32 7.15
N ASN A 31 1.06 -0.89 7.18
CA ASN A 31 0.24 -0.76 8.38
C ASN A 31 0.12 -2.10 9.12
N LYS A 32 -0.12 -3.19 8.39
CA LYS A 32 -0.16 -4.54 8.96
C LYS A 32 1.13 -4.92 9.67
N ASN A 33 2.28 -4.58 9.09
CA ASN A 33 3.58 -4.86 9.69
C ASN A 33 3.85 -3.97 10.90
N ILE A 34 3.55 -2.67 10.82
CA ILE A 34 3.71 -1.73 11.94
C ILE A 34 2.85 -2.19 13.12
N LYS A 35 1.58 -2.51 12.88
CA LYS A 35 0.66 -3.03 13.91
C LYS A 35 1.22 -4.27 14.60
N LYS A 36 1.74 -5.24 13.83
CA LYS A 36 2.37 -6.45 14.38
C LYS A 36 3.61 -6.17 15.24
N ILE A 37 4.37 -5.13 14.93
CA ILE A 37 5.54 -4.76 15.73
C ILE A 37 5.05 -4.09 17.02
N ILE A 38 4.10 -3.14 16.92
CA ILE A 38 3.47 -2.49 18.07
C ILE A 38 2.94 -3.55 19.04
N GLU A 39 2.13 -4.49 18.57
CA GLU A 39 1.55 -5.59 19.37
C GLU A 39 2.60 -6.41 20.14
N LYS A 40 3.85 -6.44 19.68
CA LYS A 40 4.94 -7.18 20.34
C LYS A 40 5.77 -6.36 21.33
N VAL A 41 5.80 -5.04 21.16
CA VAL A 41 6.63 -4.15 22.01
C VAL A 41 5.84 -3.44 23.09
N THR A 42 4.53 -3.27 22.90
CA THR A 42 3.64 -2.66 23.89
C THR A 42 3.41 -3.61 25.05
N VAL A 43 3.62 -3.16 26.27
CA VAL A 43 3.31 -3.93 27.49
C VAL A 43 1.85 -3.72 27.87
N ASN A 44 1.33 -2.51 27.66
CA ASN A 44 -0.06 -2.15 27.91
C ASN A 44 -0.66 -1.43 26.69
N TYR A 45 -1.94 -1.62 26.38
CA TYR A 45 -2.57 -1.05 25.17
C TYR A 45 -2.52 0.49 25.09
N LYS A 46 -2.22 1.18 26.19
CA LYS A 46 -2.14 2.65 26.27
C LYS A 46 -0.78 3.22 25.87
N ASP A 47 0.29 2.43 25.93
CA ASP A 47 1.68 2.90 25.72
C ASP A 47 2.11 2.92 24.23
N TRP A 48 1.23 2.50 23.31
CA TRP A 48 1.57 2.32 21.91
C TRP A 48 2.16 3.56 21.23
N HIS A 49 1.73 4.75 21.65
CA HIS A 49 2.16 6.02 21.10
C HIS A 49 3.58 6.38 21.54
N GLU A 50 3.98 5.99 22.76
CA GLU A 50 5.36 6.13 23.25
C GLU A 50 6.31 5.15 22.54
N MET A 51 5.81 3.96 22.18
CA MET A 51 6.57 2.95 21.47
C MET A 51 6.69 3.23 19.96
N LEU A 52 5.80 4.06 19.40
CA LEU A 52 5.71 4.30 17.95
C LEU A 52 7.03 4.76 17.31
N PRO A 53 7.80 5.71 17.87
CA PRO A 53 9.09 6.11 17.29
C PRO A 53 10.08 4.94 17.18
N PHE A 54 10.14 4.07 18.19
CA PHE A 54 11.01 2.90 18.21
C PHE A 54 10.56 1.86 17.18
N VAL A 55 9.26 1.62 17.07
CA VAL A 55 8.68 0.75 16.05
C VAL A 55 9.01 1.24 14.64
N LEU A 56 8.84 2.54 14.38
CA LEU A 56 9.15 3.12 13.07
C LEU A 56 10.65 3.05 12.76
N LEU A 57 11.51 3.25 13.75
CA LEU A 57 12.95 3.07 13.58
C LEU A 57 13.28 1.63 13.20
N ALA A 58 12.81 0.64 13.98
CA ALA A 58 13.01 -0.78 13.71
C ALA A 58 12.48 -1.18 12.33
N TYR A 59 11.30 -0.69 11.95
CA TYR A 59 10.70 -0.93 10.64
C TYR A 59 11.53 -0.36 9.49
N ARG A 60 12.16 0.81 9.68
CA ARG A 60 12.99 1.47 8.67
C ARG A 60 14.36 0.81 8.51
N THR A 61 14.94 0.28 9.60
CA THR A 61 16.29 -0.31 9.62
C THR A 61 16.32 -1.83 9.46
N SER A 62 15.16 -2.49 9.43
CA SER A 62 15.07 -3.93 9.15
C SER A 62 15.01 -4.22 7.65
N ILE A 63 15.70 -5.28 7.23
CA ILE A 63 15.65 -5.79 5.85
C ILE A 63 14.27 -6.41 5.63
N ARG A 64 13.58 -6.07 4.53
CA ARG A 64 12.35 -6.79 4.16
C ARG A 64 12.62 -7.89 3.16
N SER A 65 11.95 -9.01 3.34
CA SER A 65 11.93 -10.10 2.35
C SER A 65 11.40 -9.66 0.97
N SER A 66 10.46 -8.71 0.96
CA SER A 66 9.85 -8.19 -0.27
C SER A 66 10.77 -7.32 -1.11
N THR A 67 11.78 -6.67 -0.50
CA THR A 67 12.68 -5.72 -1.19
C THR A 67 14.15 -6.13 -1.13
N GLY A 68 14.52 -7.02 -0.20
CA GLY A 68 15.91 -7.41 0.07
C GLY A 68 16.76 -6.31 0.72
N ALA A 69 16.18 -5.15 1.02
CA ALA A 69 16.89 -3.97 1.55
C ALA A 69 16.12 -3.34 2.71
N THR A 70 16.82 -2.51 3.50
CA THR A 70 16.19 -1.68 4.54
C THR A 70 15.53 -0.45 3.91
N SER A 71 14.45 0.04 4.51
CA SER A 71 13.78 1.24 3.98
C SER A 71 14.70 2.47 4.10
N TYR A 72 15.52 2.50 5.15
CA TYR A 72 16.50 3.56 5.38
C TYR A 72 17.56 3.61 4.28
N SER A 73 18.15 2.47 3.87
CA SER A 73 19.20 2.47 2.85
C SER A 73 18.70 2.82 1.46
N LEU A 74 17.41 2.58 1.17
CA LEU A 74 16.80 3.03 -0.08
C LEU A 74 16.60 4.56 -0.12
N VAL A 75 16.37 5.21 1.02
CA VAL A 75 16.19 6.66 1.09
C VAL A 75 17.55 7.36 1.11
N TYR A 76 18.46 6.92 1.96
CA TYR A 76 19.73 7.61 2.26
C TYR A 76 20.97 6.99 1.61
N GLY A 77 20.86 5.85 0.92
CA GLY A 77 21.96 5.20 0.19
C GLY A 77 22.92 4.37 1.05
N MET A 78 22.76 4.40 2.37
CA MET A 78 23.60 3.70 3.35
C MET A 78 22.74 3.09 4.44
N GLU A 79 23.23 2.05 5.12
CA GLU A 79 22.54 1.50 6.28
C GLU A 79 22.61 2.44 7.48
N ALA A 80 21.55 2.46 8.30
CA ALA A 80 21.54 3.23 9.54
C ALA A 80 22.57 2.66 10.52
N VAL A 81 23.25 3.56 11.24
CA VAL A 81 24.04 3.19 12.41
C VAL A 81 23.09 3.12 13.60
N LEU A 82 22.90 1.92 14.16
CA LEU A 82 22.03 1.72 15.32
C LEU A 82 22.74 2.20 16.59
N LEU A 83 21.98 2.64 17.58
CA LEU A 83 22.52 3.15 18.85
C LEU A 83 23.47 2.14 19.52
N VAL A 84 23.11 0.85 19.55
CA VAL A 84 23.96 -0.23 20.10
C VAL A 84 25.31 -0.34 19.40
N LYS A 85 25.40 0.01 18.11
CA LYS A 85 26.66 0.01 17.34
C LYS A 85 27.54 1.23 17.61
N VAL A 86 26.98 2.25 18.26
CA VAL A 86 27.69 3.43 18.75
C VAL A 86 28.17 3.17 20.17
N GLU A 87 27.28 2.67 21.04
CA GLU A 87 27.59 2.33 22.44
C GLU A 87 28.62 1.21 22.54
N ILE A 88 28.51 0.19 21.70
CA ILE A 88 29.54 -0.81 21.45
C ILE A 88 30.13 -0.49 20.07
N PRO A 89 31.24 0.25 19.98
CA PRO A 89 31.75 0.78 18.71
C PRO A 89 31.95 -0.33 17.67
N SER A 90 31.05 -0.36 16.70
CA SER A 90 31.15 -1.30 15.58
C SER A 90 32.36 -0.96 14.70
N MET A 91 32.85 -1.94 13.93
CA MET A 91 33.96 -1.73 12.99
C MET A 91 33.73 -0.53 12.05
N ARG A 92 32.49 -0.32 11.63
CA ARG A 92 32.11 0.83 10.80
C ARG A 92 32.31 2.15 11.53
N VAL A 93 31.82 2.26 12.77
CA VAL A 93 31.96 3.48 13.59
C VAL A 93 33.44 3.76 13.89
N LEU A 94 34.21 2.73 14.20
CA LEU A 94 35.66 2.84 14.45
C LEU A 94 36.46 3.24 13.20
N ALA A 95 36.03 2.80 12.01
CA ALA A 95 36.65 3.21 10.76
C ALA A 95 36.27 4.66 10.41
N GLU A 96 34.99 5.01 10.49
CA GLU A 96 34.48 6.34 10.18
C GLU A 96 35.03 7.41 11.14
N SER A 97 35.27 7.09 12.42
CA SER A 97 35.83 8.04 13.39
C SER A 97 37.30 8.41 13.16
N LYS A 98 38.03 7.63 12.35
CA LYS A 98 39.44 7.87 12.01
C LYS A 98 39.63 8.60 10.69
N LEU A 99 38.56 8.75 9.90
CA LEU A 99 38.63 9.40 8.59
C LEU A 99 38.71 10.91 8.74
N LYS A 100 39.49 11.54 7.87
CA LYS A 100 39.43 13.00 7.72
C LYS A 100 38.10 13.37 7.05
N GLU A 101 37.60 14.56 7.35
CA GLU A 101 36.32 15.04 6.81
C GLU A 101 36.25 14.97 5.28
N ALA A 102 37.32 15.40 4.58
CA ALA A 102 37.39 15.32 3.12
C ALA A 102 37.28 13.88 2.57
N GLU A 103 37.86 12.91 3.25
CA GLU A 103 37.78 11.49 2.87
C GLU A 103 36.38 10.93 3.12
N TRP A 104 35.77 11.30 4.26
CA TRP A 104 34.40 10.93 4.60
C TRP A 104 33.40 11.49 3.58
N THR A 105 33.54 12.76 3.20
CA THR A 105 32.68 13.39 2.18
C THR A 105 32.80 12.70 0.83
N LYS A 106 34.02 12.34 0.42
CA LYS A 106 34.26 11.58 -0.82
C LYS A 106 33.57 10.22 -0.78
N GLN A 107 33.75 9.45 0.29
CA GLN A 107 33.07 8.16 0.46
C GLN A 107 31.55 8.31 0.45
N ARG A 108 31.02 9.36 1.09
CA ARG A 108 29.59 9.64 1.12
C ARG A 108 29.04 9.94 -0.28
N TYR A 109 29.79 10.67 -1.09
CA TYR A 109 29.44 10.95 -2.49
C TYR A 109 29.39 9.67 -3.33
N GLU A 110 30.39 8.80 -3.19
CA GLU A 110 30.42 7.49 -3.88
C GLU A 110 29.21 6.62 -3.50
N GLN A 111 28.84 6.57 -2.22
CA GLN A 111 27.64 5.84 -1.77
C GLN A 111 26.35 6.40 -2.38
N LEU A 112 26.24 7.72 -2.51
CA LEU A 112 25.09 8.36 -3.15
C LEU A 112 25.07 8.07 -4.66
N ASN A 113 26.22 8.01 -5.32
CA ASN A 113 26.29 7.65 -6.74
C ASN A 113 25.74 6.24 -7.00
N LEU A 114 25.98 5.30 -6.08
CA LEU A 114 25.50 3.91 -6.17
C LEU A 114 24.04 3.72 -5.72
N ILE A 115 23.35 4.76 -5.22
CA ILE A 115 21.98 4.59 -4.71
C ILE A 115 20.98 4.21 -5.80
N GLY A 116 21.19 4.70 -7.02
CA GLY A 116 20.33 4.42 -8.17
C GLY A 116 20.33 2.94 -8.51
N GLU A 117 21.52 2.34 -8.57
CA GLU A 117 21.70 0.91 -8.83
C GLU A 117 21.04 0.04 -7.75
N LYS A 118 21.25 0.39 -6.47
CA LYS A 118 20.61 -0.31 -5.35
C LYS A 118 19.08 -0.26 -5.46
N ARG A 119 18.51 0.91 -5.75
CA ARG A 119 17.06 1.08 -5.94
C ARG A 119 16.54 0.24 -7.12
N LEU A 120 17.30 0.19 -8.22
CA LEU A 120 16.93 -0.62 -9.39
C LEU A 120 16.91 -2.12 -9.06
N ILE A 121 17.96 -2.62 -8.40
CA ILE A 121 18.02 -4.03 -7.97
C ILE A 121 16.85 -4.36 -7.02
N THR A 122 16.58 -3.49 -6.05
CA THR A 122 15.45 -3.64 -5.13
C THR A 122 14.10 -3.60 -5.85
N LEU A 123 13.95 -2.76 -6.87
CA LEU A 123 12.72 -2.70 -7.68
C LEU A 123 12.49 -4.03 -8.40
N CYS A 124 13.51 -4.57 -9.06
CA CYS A 124 13.45 -5.87 -9.73
C CYS A 124 13.09 -6.99 -8.75
N HIS A 125 13.72 -7.02 -7.58
CA HIS A 125 13.39 -7.99 -6.52
C HIS A 125 11.94 -7.86 -6.05
N GLY A 126 11.47 -6.62 -5.85
CA GLY A 126 10.09 -6.31 -5.48
C GLY A 126 9.07 -6.78 -6.51
N GLN A 127 9.35 -6.57 -7.80
CA GLN A 127 8.49 -7.06 -8.89
C GLN A 127 8.44 -8.59 -8.91
N CYS A 128 9.58 -9.27 -8.80
CA CYS A 128 9.64 -10.73 -8.69
C CYS A 128 8.83 -11.24 -7.50
N TYR A 129 8.94 -10.58 -6.34
CA TYR A 129 8.16 -10.91 -5.15
C TYR A 129 6.66 -10.73 -5.39
N GLN A 130 6.24 -9.59 -5.95
CA GLN A 130 4.84 -9.31 -6.28
C GLN A 130 4.26 -10.33 -7.26
N GLN A 131 5.01 -10.71 -8.29
CA GLN A 131 4.60 -11.74 -9.26
C GLN A 131 4.41 -13.11 -8.60
N ARG A 132 5.31 -13.51 -7.68
CA ARG A 132 5.15 -14.78 -6.92
C ARG A 132 3.88 -14.77 -6.07
N MET A 133 3.58 -13.64 -5.43
CA MET A 133 2.36 -13.47 -4.64
C MET A 133 1.11 -13.48 -5.53
N ALA A 134 1.12 -12.75 -6.65
CA ALA A 134 0.03 -12.73 -7.61
C ALA A 134 -0.27 -14.12 -8.18
N ARG A 135 0.76 -14.89 -8.56
CA ARG A 135 0.58 -16.29 -9.02
C ARG A 135 -0.10 -17.16 -7.97
N THR A 136 0.32 -17.05 -6.72
CA THR A 136 -0.26 -17.83 -5.62
C THR A 136 -1.71 -17.45 -5.35
N PHE A 137 -2.03 -16.16 -5.41
CA PHE A 137 -3.39 -15.65 -5.24
C PHE A 137 -4.29 -16.07 -6.40
N ASN A 138 -3.86 -15.83 -7.64
CA ASN A 138 -4.62 -16.09 -8.86
C ASN A 138 -4.97 -17.58 -9.05
N LYS A 139 -4.16 -18.51 -8.51
CA LYS A 139 -4.51 -19.95 -8.47
C LYS A 139 -5.87 -20.23 -7.82
N LYS A 140 -6.32 -19.39 -6.90
CA LYS A 140 -7.59 -19.55 -6.16
C LYS A 140 -8.71 -18.64 -6.68
N VAL A 141 -8.38 -17.69 -7.56
CA VAL A 141 -9.36 -16.72 -8.07
C VAL A 141 -10.14 -17.35 -9.22
N ARG A 142 -11.47 -17.25 -9.14
CA ARG A 142 -12.34 -17.56 -10.28
C ARG A 142 -12.59 -16.26 -11.05
N PRO A 143 -12.16 -16.15 -12.32
CA PRO A 143 -12.38 -14.95 -13.10
C PRO A 143 -13.88 -14.67 -13.26
N ARG A 144 -14.26 -13.40 -13.16
CA ARG A 144 -15.60 -12.91 -13.44
C ARG A 144 -15.49 -11.97 -14.63
N GLU A 145 -16.03 -12.40 -15.76
CA GLU A 145 -16.05 -11.59 -16.97
C GLU A 145 -17.39 -10.90 -17.08
N PHE A 146 -17.38 -9.59 -17.31
CA PHE A 146 -18.57 -8.79 -17.57
C PHE A 146 -18.46 -8.23 -18.97
N SER A 147 -19.57 -8.22 -19.70
CA SER A 147 -19.67 -7.61 -21.02
C SER A 147 -20.74 -6.52 -20.99
N PRO A 148 -20.62 -5.46 -21.81
CA PRO A 148 -21.72 -4.53 -22.04
C PRO A 148 -23.05 -5.25 -22.30
N GLY A 149 -24.13 -4.75 -21.69
CA GLY A 149 -25.46 -5.36 -21.74
C GLY A 149 -25.72 -6.46 -20.70
N ASN A 150 -24.73 -6.91 -19.92
CA ASN A 150 -24.97 -7.86 -18.84
C ASN A 150 -25.79 -7.23 -17.71
N LEU A 151 -26.79 -7.96 -17.20
CA LEU A 151 -27.50 -7.59 -15.98
C LEU A 151 -26.67 -7.96 -14.75
N VAL A 152 -26.52 -7.02 -13.83
CA VAL A 152 -25.72 -7.19 -12.62
C VAL A 152 -26.42 -6.61 -11.39
N LEU A 153 -26.16 -7.22 -10.25
CA LEU A 153 -26.50 -6.69 -8.94
C LEU A 153 -25.27 -6.02 -8.32
N GLN A 154 -25.45 -4.83 -7.78
CA GLN A 154 -24.40 -4.08 -7.10
C GLN A 154 -24.48 -4.31 -5.60
N LYS A 155 -23.38 -4.66 -4.96
CA LYS A 155 -23.34 -4.81 -3.50
C LYS A 155 -23.59 -3.46 -2.82
N VAL A 156 -24.56 -3.41 -1.92
CA VAL A 156 -24.83 -2.21 -1.10
C VAL A 156 -23.66 -2.02 -0.14
N LEU A 157 -22.93 -0.92 -0.29
CA LEU A 157 -21.88 -0.50 0.63
C LEU A 157 -22.56 0.33 1.72
N HIS A 158 -22.52 -0.14 2.98
CA HIS A 158 -23.24 0.46 4.10
C HIS A 158 -22.70 1.88 4.42
N ILE A 159 -23.25 2.89 3.76
CA ILE A 159 -22.92 4.32 3.99
C ILE A 159 -23.98 4.99 4.89
N ALA A 160 -25.19 4.44 5.03
CA ALA A 160 -26.27 5.05 5.82
C ALA A 160 -26.60 4.26 7.12
N PRO A 161 -26.83 4.95 8.26
CA PRO A 161 -27.06 4.34 9.58
C PRO A 161 -28.36 3.52 9.71
N ASP A 162 -29.35 3.75 8.83
CA ASP A 162 -30.69 3.16 8.89
C ASP A 162 -30.83 1.78 8.21
N SER A 163 -29.83 1.29 7.48
CA SER A 163 -29.90 -0.02 6.81
C SER A 163 -29.55 -1.20 7.74
N ARG A 164 -29.61 -1.01 9.06
CA ARG A 164 -29.13 -1.96 10.09
C ARG A 164 -30.09 -3.14 10.37
N SER A 165 -30.99 -3.44 9.45
CA SER A 165 -31.83 -4.65 9.55
C SER A 165 -31.04 -5.87 9.09
N LYS A 166 -31.01 -6.92 9.92
CA LYS A 166 -30.50 -8.27 9.56
C LYS A 166 -31.12 -8.80 8.25
N PHE A 167 -32.28 -8.27 7.86
CA PHE A 167 -33.05 -8.65 6.68
C PHE A 167 -32.95 -7.68 5.51
N ALA A 168 -32.15 -6.61 5.61
CA ALA A 168 -31.94 -5.70 4.47
C ALA A 168 -31.23 -6.44 3.32
N TYR A 169 -31.67 -6.15 2.09
CA TYR A 169 -31.02 -6.69 0.89
C TYR A 169 -29.57 -6.23 0.82
N LYS A 170 -28.66 -7.20 0.60
CA LYS A 170 -27.20 -6.94 0.53
C LYS A 170 -26.74 -6.43 -0.83
N TYR A 171 -27.64 -6.44 -1.80
CA TYR A 171 -27.41 -6.07 -3.18
C TYR A 171 -28.57 -5.21 -3.66
N ASP A 172 -28.25 -4.27 -4.52
CA ASP A 172 -29.14 -3.34 -5.20
C ASP A 172 -29.18 -3.65 -6.70
N GLY A 173 -30.21 -3.16 -7.39
CA GLY A 173 -30.45 -3.39 -8.82
C GLY A 173 -31.58 -4.39 -9.11
N PRO A 174 -31.75 -4.80 -10.38
CA PRO A 174 -30.70 -4.99 -11.40
C PRO A 174 -30.23 -3.72 -12.12
N PHE A 175 -28.97 -3.73 -12.54
CA PHE A 175 -28.33 -2.69 -13.38
C PHE A 175 -27.79 -3.31 -14.67
N ILE A 176 -27.58 -2.49 -15.70
CA ILE A 176 -27.01 -2.90 -16.98
C ILE A 176 -25.55 -2.42 -17.06
N VAL A 177 -24.63 -3.33 -17.40
CA VAL A 177 -23.23 -2.96 -17.67
C VAL A 177 -23.16 -2.12 -18.94
N LYS A 178 -22.64 -0.89 -18.85
CA LYS A 178 -22.42 -0.02 -20.01
C LYS A 178 -21.03 -0.20 -20.59
N GLU A 179 -20.01 -0.03 -19.75
CA GLU A 179 -18.61 -0.03 -20.15
C GLU A 179 -17.75 -0.77 -19.13
N VAL A 180 -16.73 -1.47 -19.61
CA VAL A 180 -15.81 -2.27 -18.80
C VAL A 180 -14.39 -1.80 -19.09
N PHE A 181 -13.66 -1.42 -18.05
CA PHE A 181 -12.27 -0.95 -18.15
C PHE A 181 -11.27 -2.04 -17.75
N ASP A 182 -10.08 -1.93 -18.32
CA ASP A 182 -8.91 -2.71 -17.89
C ASP A 182 -8.64 -2.48 -16.39
N GLY A 183 -8.53 -3.57 -15.63
CA GLY A 183 -8.39 -3.52 -14.16
C GLY A 183 -9.70 -3.69 -13.38
N GLY A 184 -10.82 -3.94 -14.07
CA GLY A 184 -12.07 -4.38 -13.47
C GLY A 184 -12.92 -3.26 -12.88
N ALA A 185 -12.77 -2.04 -13.38
CA ALA A 185 -13.73 -0.95 -13.14
C ALA A 185 -14.83 -1.00 -14.20
N ILE A 186 -16.07 -0.72 -13.82
CA ILE A 186 -17.26 -0.90 -14.65
C ILE A 186 -18.22 0.28 -14.43
N ILE A 187 -18.73 0.85 -15.51
CA ILE A 187 -19.82 1.84 -15.47
C ILE A 187 -21.15 1.12 -15.64
N LEU A 188 -22.11 1.47 -14.80
CA LEU A 188 -23.45 0.88 -14.78
C LEU A 188 -24.49 1.90 -15.22
N ASN A 189 -25.51 1.42 -15.92
CA ASN A 189 -26.76 2.14 -16.14
C ASN A 189 -27.86 1.53 -15.30
N ASP A 190 -28.77 2.37 -14.82
CA ASP A 190 -30.05 1.94 -14.28
C ASP A 190 -30.94 1.34 -15.37
N MET A 191 -31.99 0.62 -14.98
CA MET A 191 -32.96 0.02 -15.90
C MET A 191 -33.67 1.07 -16.76
N ASP A 192 -33.78 2.31 -16.26
CA ASP A 192 -34.33 3.46 -16.98
C ASP A 192 -33.33 4.16 -17.92
N GLY A 193 -32.09 3.64 -18.02
CA GLY A 193 -31.04 4.18 -18.90
C GLY A 193 -30.22 5.33 -18.31
N ASN A 194 -30.47 5.72 -17.05
CA ASN A 194 -29.67 6.73 -16.35
C ASN A 194 -28.29 6.16 -15.99
N GLU A 195 -27.24 6.89 -16.37
CA GLU A 195 -25.86 6.47 -16.13
C GLU A 195 -25.40 6.79 -14.72
N ASN A 196 -24.76 5.81 -14.08
CA ASN A 196 -24.09 6.01 -12.81
C ASN A 196 -22.70 6.58 -13.07
N ALA A 197 -22.49 7.87 -12.75
CA ALA A 197 -21.26 8.59 -13.08
C ALA A 197 -20.01 8.05 -12.37
N LEU A 198 -20.16 7.25 -11.31
CA LEU A 198 -19.06 6.69 -10.55
C LEU A 198 -18.77 5.24 -10.98
N PRO A 199 -17.54 4.92 -11.40
CA PRO A 199 -17.17 3.56 -11.76
C PRO A 199 -17.19 2.64 -10.54
N VAL A 200 -17.79 1.47 -10.70
CA VAL A 200 -17.91 0.42 -9.68
C VAL A 200 -16.91 -0.70 -9.98
N ASN A 201 -16.31 -1.28 -8.96
CA ASN A 201 -15.40 -2.41 -9.18
C ASN A 201 -16.16 -3.74 -9.39
N ALA A 202 -15.67 -4.58 -10.30
CA ALA A 202 -16.16 -5.92 -10.60
C ALA A 202 -16.33 -6.83 -9.36
N ASP A 203 -15.49 -6.67 -8.33
CA ASP A 203 -15.60 -7.45 -7.08
C ASP A 203 -16.87 -7.13 -6.27
N ALA A 204 -17.45 -5.94 -6.49
CA ALA A 204 -18.71 -5.53 -5.89
C ALA A 204 -19.95 -5.94 -6.71
N LEU A 205 -19.75 -6.58 -7.86
CA LEU A 205 -20.81 -6.94 -8.79
C LEU A 205 -21.04 -8.45 -8.84
N LYS A 206 -22.30 -8.83 -9.08
CA LYS A 206 -22.72 -10.21 -9.32
C LYS A 206 -23.63 -10.26 -10.54
N LYS A 207 -23.39 -11.18 -11.48
CA LYS A 207 -24.31 -11.38 -12.61
C LYS A 207 -25.70 -11.76 -12.12
N TYR A 208 -26.70 -11.13 -12.72
CA TYR A 208 -28.10 -11.41 -12.52
C TYR A 208 -28.64 -12.12 -13.76
N TYR A 209 -29.35 -13.22 -13.54
CA TYR A 209 -30.06 -13.94 -14.58
C TYR A 209 -31.53 -13.94 -14.14
N PRO A 210 -32.42 -13.29 -14.91
CA PRO A 210 -33.85 -13.25 -14.60
C PRO A 210 -34.51 -14.62 -14.74
#